data_AF-A0A9D8L0W3-F1
#
_entry.id   AF-A0A9D8L0W3-F1
#
_cell.length_a   1.000
_cell.length_b   1.000
_cell.length_c   1.000
_cell.angle_alpha   90.00
_cell.angle_beta   90.00
_cell.angle_gamma   90.00
#
_symmetry.space_group_name_H-M   'P 1'
#
loop_
_entity.id
_entity.type
_entity.pdbx_description
1 polymer ?
#
loop_
_entity_poly.entity_id
_entity_poly.type
_entity_poly.pdbx_seq_one_letter_code
_entity_poly.pdbx_strand_id
1 'polypeptide(L)'
;MARDVGRLSRRVLQAAGLIERRPDPGDRRAYRLFLTEEARPLVAEFRAIAGECVNEALAGVTDAEIDLVNDVLSRIRANLVAKPEEKHPEPERPAAAKRVKETNLT
;
A
#
# COMPACT_ATOMS: atom_id res chain seq x y z
N MET A 1 13.85 3.57 -4.42
CA MET A 1 13.68 2.19 -3.90
C MET A 1 12.34 2.06 -3.18
N ALA A 2 11.21 2.21 -3.88
CA ALA A 2 9.89 1.93 -3.32
C ALA A 2 9.65 0.42 -3.42
N ARG A 3 9.97 -0.31 -2.35
CA ARG A 3 9.72 -1.76 -2.31
C ARG A 3 8.22 -1.96 -2.15
N ASP A 4 7.57 -2.41 -3.23
CA ASP A 4 6.15 -2.78 -3.26
C ASP A 4 5.72 -3.62 -2.05
N VAL A 5 5.11 -2.96 -1.06
CA VAL A 5 4.55 -3.58 0.15
C VAL A 5 3.53 -4.66 -0.21
N GLY A 6 2.78 -4.45 -1.29
CA GLY A 6 1.80 -5.40 -1.81
C GLY A 6 2.38 -6.70 -2.37
N ARG A 7 3.68 -6.74 -2.72
CA ARG A 7 4.35 -7.99 -3.12
C ARG A 7 4.82 -8.81 -1.92
N LEU A 8 5.19 -8.14 -0.83
CA LEU A 8 5.72 -8.80 0.36
C LEU A 8 4.58 -9.41 1.20
N SER A 9 3.50 -8.66 1.43
CA SER A 9 2.34 -9.16 2.19
C SER A 9 1.74 -10.41 1.55
N ARG A 10 1.57 -10.42 0.22
CA ARG A 10 1.05 -11.58 -0.51
C ARG A 10 1.92 -12.83 -0.37
N ARG A 11 3.24 -12.69 -0.48
CA ARG A 11 4.15 -13.84 -0.39
C ARG A 11 4.16 -14.45 1.01
N VAL A 12 4.18 -13.60 2.03
CA VAL A 12 4.17 -14.04 3.43
C VAL A 12 2.87 -14.78 3.76
N LEU A 13 1.72 -14.24 3.35
CA LEU A 13 0.43 -14.87 3.58
C LEU A 13 0.28 -16.21 2.85
N GLN A 14 0.83 -16.32 1.63
CA GLN A 14 0.81 -17.58 0.88
C GLN A 14 1.74 -18.63 1.50
N ALA A 15 2.92 -18.23 1.96
CA ALA A 15 3.86 -19.12 2.64
C ALA A 15 3.32 -19.61 3.99
N ALA A 16 2.51 -18.79 4.66
CA ALA A 16 1.82 -19.15 5.90
C ALA A 16 0.57 -20.03 5.68
N GLY A 17 0.24 -20.41 4.44
CA GLY A 17 -0.93 -21.24 4.14
C GLY A 17 -2.27 -20.50 4.29
N LEU A 18 -2.27 -19.18 4.47
CA LEU A 18 -3.47 -18.41 4.76
C LEU A 18 -4.22 -17.96 3.50
N ILE A 19 -3.52 -17.93 2.36
CA ILE A 19 -4.13 -17.62 1.07
C ILE A 19 -3.69 -18.63 0.01
N GLU A 20 -4.62 -18.98 -0.87
CA GLU A 20 -4.36 -19.77 -2.07
C GLU A 20 -4.48 -18.90 -3.33
N ARG A 21 -3.74 -19.28 -4.37
CA ARG A 21 -3.74 -18.61 -5.67
C ARG A 21 -4.36 -19.53 -6.71
N ARG A 22 -5.48 -19.12 -7.29
CA ARG A 22 -6.09 -19.85 -8.41
C ARG A 22 -5.94 -19.02 -9.69
N PRO A 23 -5.53 -19.64 -10.82
CA PRO A 23 -5.45 -18.93 -12.09
C PRO A 23 -6.82 -18.38 -12.47
N ASP A 24 -6.86 -17.16 -13.02
CA ASP A 24 -8.10 -16.60 -13.54
C ASP A 24 -8.45 -17.28 -14.88
N PRO A 25 -9.68 -17.81 -15.04
CA PRO A 25 -10.09 -18.44 -16.30
C PRO A 25 -10.17 -17.45 -17.49
N GLY A 26 -10.28 -16.14 -17.24
CA GLY A 26 -10.34 -15.10 -18.26
C GLY A 26 -9.00 -14.40 -18.54
N ASP A 27 -8.00 -14.53 -17.66
CA ASP A 27 -6.68 -13.96 -17.86
C ASP A 27 -5.58 -14.85 -17.25
N ARG A 28 -4.78 -15.45 -18.12
CA ARG A 28 -3.66 -16.33 -17.75
C ARG A 28 -2.54 -15.61 -16.99
N ARG A 29 -2.50 -14.27 -17.03
CA ARG A 29 -1.53 -13.45 -16.28
C ARG A 29 -2.05 -13.08 -14.89
N ALA A 30 -3.34 -13.24 -14.63
CA ALA A 30 -3.96 -12.92 -13.36
C ALA A 30 -4.14 -14.16 -12.47
N TYR A 31 -4.05 -13.93 -11.16
CA TYR A 31 -4.35 -14.93 -10.14
C TYR A 31 -5.37 -14.35 -9.17
N ARG A 32 -6.44 -15.09 -8.91
CA ARG A 32 -7.40 -14.79 -7.86
C ARG A 32 -6.87 -15.30 -6.53
N LEU A 33 -6.94 -14.46 -5.51
CA LEU A 33 -6.57 -14.80 -4.14
C LEU A 33 -7.82 -15.27 -3.40
N PHE A 34 -7.73 -16.45 -2.79
CA PHE A 34 -8.77 -16.96 -1.89
C PHE A 34 -8.16 -17.18 -0.51
N LEU A 35 -8.94 -16.94 0.53
CA LEU A 35 -8.59 -17.37 1.89
C LEU A 35 -8.73 -18.89 1.96
N THR A 36 -7.77 -19.54 2.61
CA THR A 36 -7.89 -20.97 2.92
C THR A 36 -8.86 -21.18 4.09
N GLU A 37 -9.34 -22.41 4.25
CA GLU A 37 -10.20 -22.75 5.40
C GLU A 37 -9.48 -22.52 6.74
N GLU A 38 -8.17 -22.77 6.80
CA GLU A 38 -7.32 -22.51 7.97
C GLU A 38 -7.21 -21.03 8.32
N ALA A 39 -7.34 -20.13 7.34
CA ALA A 39 -7.30 -18.69 7.57
C ALA A 39 -8.62 -18.11 8.08
N ARG A 40 -9.75 -18.79 7.87
CA ARG A 40 -11.06 -18.28 8.29
C ARG A 40 -11.17 -17.94 9.79
N PRO A 41 -10.76 -18.83 10.72
CA PRO A 41 -10.83 -18.50 12.15
C PRO A 41 -9.91 -17.32 12.51
N LEU A 42 -8.70 -17.28 11.95
CA LEU A 42 -7.74 -16.19 12.19
C LEU A 42 -8.27 -14.84 11.69
N VAL A 43 -8.90 -14.82 10.52
CA VAL A 43 -9.53 -13.60 9.97
C VAL A 43 -10.72 -13.16 10.82
N ALA A 44 -11.50 -14.09 11.37
CA ALA A 44 -12.61 -13.77 12.26
C ALA A 44 -12.12 -13.12 13.56
N GLU A 45 -11.10 -13.70 14.19
CA GLU A 45 -10.46 -13.14 15.39
C GLU A 45 -9.85 -11.76 15.12
N PHE A 46 -9.11 -11.62 14.01
CA PHE A 46 -8.53 -10.34 13.61
C PHE A 46 -9.60 -9.27 13.39
N ARG A 47 -10.75 -9.63 12.78
CA ARG A 47 -11.86 -8.70 12.60
C ARG A 47 -12.53 -8.29 13.90
N ALA A 48 -12.61 -9.20 14.88
CA ALA A 48 -13.14 -8.87 16.21
C ALA A 48 -12.26 -7.82 16.89
N ILE A 49 -10.95 -8.07 16.96
CA ILE A 49 -9.97 -7.13 17.55
C ILE A 49 -9.96 -5.80 16.80
N ALA A 50 -9.94 -5.85 15.46
CA ALA A 50 -9.99 -4.64 14.65
C ALA A 50 -11.29 -3.85 14.86
N GLY A 51 -12.42 -4.55 15.02
CA GLY A 51 -13.71 -3.94 15.33
C GLY A 51 -13.70 -3.23 16.67
N GLU A 52 -13.11 -3.84 17.70
CA GLU A 52 -12.92 -3.20 19.02
C GLU A 52 -12.07 -1.93 18.91
N CYS A 53 -10.92 -1.99 18.24
CA CYS A 53 -10.08 -0.81 18.03
C CYS A 53 -10.81 0.31 17.26
N VAL A 54 -11.60 -0.05 16.24
CA VAL A 54 -12.39 0.92 15.47
C VAL A 54 -13.48 1.54 16.34
N ASN A 55 -14.18 0.74 17.14
CA ASN A 55 -15.21 1.23 18.05
C ASN A 55 -14.64 2.17 19.11
N GLU A 56 -13.46 1.87 19.65
CA GLU A 56 -12.74 2.75 20.57
C GLU A 56 -12.32 4.05 19.88
N ALA A 57 -11.77 3.97 18.66
CA ALA A 57 -11.33 5.13 17.91
C ALA A 57 -12.48 6.06 17.48
N LEU A 58 -13.67 5.49 17.24
CA LEU A 58 -14.87 6.21 16.84
C LEU A 58 -15.81 6.50 18.01
N ALA A 59 -15.40 6.22 19.25
CA ALA A 59 -16.21 6.47 20.43
C ALA A 59 -16.58 7.97 20.51
N GLY A 60 -17.89 8.26 20.49
CA GLY A 60 -18.41 9.62 20.53
C GLY A 60 -18.52 10.32 19.17
N VAL A 61 -18.19 9.63 18.07
CA VAL A 61 -18.44 10.10 16.70
C VAL A 61 -19.78 9.54 16.22
N THR A 62 -20.61 10.39 15.62
CA THR A 62 -21.90 9.98 15.06
C THR A 62 -21.73 9.34 13.68
N ASP A 63 -22.67 8.48 13.29
CA ASP A 63 -22.68 7.86 11.95
C ASP A 63 -22.65 8.90 10.82
N ALA A 64 -23.34 10.03 11.01
CA ALA A 64 -23.35 11.13 10.04
C ALA A 64 -21.97 11.81 9.89
N GLU A 65 -21.20 11.93 10.96
CA GLU A 65 -19.83 12.47 10.92
C GLU A 65 -18.87 11.48 10.26
N ILE A 66 -19.04 10.18 10.52
CA ILE A 66 -18.27 9.11 9.85
C ILE A 66 -18.52 9.15 8.34
N ASP A 67 -19.78 9.25 7.93
CA ASP A 67 -20.16 9.34 6.52
C ASP A 67 -19.57 10.59 5.85
N LEU A 68 -19.63 11.74 6.53
CA LEU A 68 -19.05 12.98 6.05
C LEU A 68 -17.53 12.87 5.86
N VAL A 69 -16.82 12.32 6.84
CA VAL A 69 -15.36 12.13 6.76
C VAL A 69 -15.01 11.18 5.61
N ASN A 70 -15.76 10.08 5.45
CA ASN A 70 -15.57 9.14 4.37
C ASN A 70 -15.77 9.78 2.99
N ASP A 71 -16.78 10.63 2.81
CA ASP A 71 -17.00 11.36 1.55
C ASP A 71 -15.83 12.31 1.26
N VAL A 72 -15.42 13.12 2.25
CA VAL A 72 -14.32 14.07 2.10
C VAL A 72 -13.00 13.36 1.77
N LEU A 73 -12.65 12.29 2.49
CA LEU A 73 -11.45 11.49 2.21
C LEU A 73 -11.52 10.83 0.83
N SER A 74 -12.69 10.35 0.42
CA SER A 74 -12.88 9.76 -0.92
C SER A 74 -12.65 10.77 -2.03
N ARG A 75 -13.14 12.02 -1.86
CA ARG A 75 -12.90 13.13 -2.79
C ARG A 75 -11.43 13.54 -2.82
N ILE A 76 -10.76 13.62 -1.67
CA ILE A 76 -9.31 13.89 -1.59
C ILE A 76 -8.54 12.80 -2.34
N ARG A 77 -8.85 11.52 -2.08
CA ARG A 77 -8.24 10.39 -2.78
C ARG A 77 -8.45 10.50 -4.30
N ALA A 78 -9.67 10.81 -4.74
CA ALA A 78 -9.98 10.98 -6.16
C ALA A 78 -9.12 12.08 -6.79
N ASN A 79 -8.95 13.23 -6.12
CA ASN A 79 -8.10 14.32 -6.61
C ASN A 79 -6.62 13.92 -6.71
N LEU A 80 -6.13 13.11 -5.77
CA LEU A 80 -4.73 12.63 -5.77
C LEU A 80 -4.48 11.60 -6.86
N VAL A 81 -5.44 10.75 -7.18
CA VAL A 81 -5.35 9.74 -8.25
C VAL A 81 -5.63 10.35 -9.63
N ALA A 82 -6.47 11.39 -9.70
CA ALA A 82 -6.83 12.07 -10.94
C ALA A 82 -5.76 13.04 -11.43
N LYS A 83 -4.75 13.39 -10.63
CA LYS A 83 -3.55 14.04 -11.15
C LYS A 83 -2.80 13.01 -12.01
N PRO A 84 -2.75 13.16 -13.35
CA PRO A 84 -1.78 12.40 -14.11
C PRO A 84 -0.42 12.73 -13.52
N GLU A 85 0.47 11.75 -13.44
CA GLU A 85 1.85 12.01 -13.04
C GLU A 85 2.40 13.15 -13.89
N GLU A 86 2.46 14.36 -13.31
CA GLU A 86 3.48 15.31 -13.70
C GLU A 86 4.76 14.57 -13.42
N LYS A 87 5.31 13.95 -14.46
CA LYS A 87 6.65 13.40 -14.49
C LYS A 87 7.53 14.50 -13.93
N HIS A 88 7.87 14.39 -12.65
CA HIS A 88 8.93 15.21 -12.09
C HIS A 88 10.13 14.95 -13.00
N PRO A 89 10.68 15.96 -13.70
CA PRO A 89 11.93 15.76 -14.39
C PRO A 89 12.91 15.26 -13.34
N GLU A 90 13.47 14.08 -13.61
CA GLU A 90 14.47 13.44 -12.79
C GLU A 90 15.46 14.52 -12.36
N PRO A 91 15.73 14.70 -11.04
CA PRO A 91 16.71 15.70 -10.64
C PRO A 91 18.02 15.30 -11.32
N GLU A 92 18.47 16.15 -12.25
CA GLU A 92 19.76 15.98 -12.90
C GLU A 92 20.78 15.74 -11.78
N ARG A 93 21.32 14.52 -11.74
CA ARG A 93 22.45 14.22 -10.87
C ARG A 93 23.51 15.27 -11.22
N PRO A 94 23.92 16.15 -10.29
CA PRO A 94 24.97 17.08 -10.59
C PRO A 94 26.17 16.27 -11.05
N ALA A 95 26.62 16.57 -12.27
CA ALA A 95 27.73 15.92 -12.92
C ALA A 95 28.90 15.85 -11.94
N ALA A 96 29.51 14.66 -11.86
CA ALA A 96 30.68 14.35 -11.06
C ALA A 96 31.58 15.58 -10.91
N ALA A 97 31.76 16.02 -9.65
CA ALA A 97 32.72 17.05 -9.30
C ALA A 97 34.04 16.72 -10.00
N LYS A 98 34.39 17.55 -11.00
CA LYS A 98 35.67 17.45 -11.69
C LYS A 98 36.74 17.61 -10.63
N ARG A 99 37.50 16.53 -10.41
CA ARG A 99 38.75 16.50 -9.66
C ARG A 99 39.68 17.58 -10.22
N VAL A 100 39.76 18.72 -9.54
CA VAL A 100 40.76 19.75 -9.83
C VAL A 100 42.12 19.14 -9.53
N LYS A 101 42.92 18.96 -10.58
CA LYS A 101 44.36 18.78 -10.50
C LYS A 101 44.97 20.18 -10.45
N GLU A 102 45.75 20.45 -9.42
CA GLU A 102 46.77 21.52 -9.30
C GLU A 102 47.34 21.31 -7.88
N THR A 103 48.47 20.66 -7.62
CA THR A 103 49.85 20.78 -8.14
C THR A 103 50.45 22.18 -7.91
N ASN A 104 51.34 22.22 -6.89
CA ASN A 104 52.47 23.15 -6.65
C ASN A 104 52.11 24.52 -6.03
N LEU A 105 52.90 25.13 -5.14
CA LEU A 105 54.17 24.82 -4.44
C LEU A 105 54.45 26.07 -3.57
N THR A 106 54.79 25.93 -2.29
CA THR A 106 55.93 26.59 -1.62
C THR A 106 56.25 25.82 -0.35
#